data_AF-A0A356NC47-F1
#
_entry.id   AF-A0A356NC47-F1
#
_cell.length_a   1.000
_cell.length_b   1.000
_cell.length_c   1.000
_cell.angle_alpha   90.00
_cell.angle_beta   90.00
_cell.angle_gamma   90.00
#
_symmetry.space_group_name_H-M   'P 1'
#
loop_
_entity.id
_entity.type
_entity.pdbx_description
1 polymer ?
#
loop_
_entity_poly.entity_id
_entity_poly.type
_entity_poly.pdbx_seq_one_letter_code
_entity_poly.pdbx_strand_id
1 'polypeptide(L)'
;MDMTLLRDYGVKILLAALAALLTYWLISAIRLIISARGINPLIKQFFNQVARGRIDAAYLLTTKNYRLHVSRQNFIRMLSGLELRRYRNLKSGRPRIQEGRITLTVKLNSEDKKQVLPLDFTFIKVGKDWRIERILKV
;
A
#
# COMPACT_ATOMS: atom_id res chain seq x y z
N MET A 1 49.35 14.02 -27.77
CA MET A 1 48.05 13.35 -27.53
C MET A 1 46.98 14.41 -27.65
N ASP A 2 46.06 14.27 -28.60
CA ASP A 2 45.16 15.34 -29.00
C ASP A 2 44.13 15.67 -27.93
N MET A 3 44.17 16.91 -27.44
CA MET A 3 43.21 17.50 -26.50
C MET A 3 41.76 17.39 -27.02
N THR A 4 41.58 17.37 -28.35
CA THR A 4 40.30 17.19 -29.04
C THR A 4 39.75 15.77 -28.87
N LEU A 5 40.59 14.74 -28.99
CA LEU A 5 40.19 13.35 -28.76
C LEU A 5 39.72 13.13 -27.32
N LEU A 6 40.46 13.65 -26.33
CA LEU A 6 40.05 13.57 -24.92
C LEU A 6 38.71 14.27 -24.64
N ARG A 7 38.48 15.43 -25.29
CA ARG A 7 37.23 16.18 -25.13
C ARG A 7 36.04 15.44 -25.74
N ASP A 8 36.19 14.86 -26.92
CA ASP A 8 35.11 14.14 -27.60
C ASP A 8 34.73 12.83 -26.89
N TYR A 9 35.72 12.04 -26.45
CA TYR A 9 35.45 10.85 -25.65
C TYR A 9 34.88 11.20 -24.28
N GLY A 10 35.37 12.27 -23.64
CA GLY A 10 34.86 12.77 -22.37
C GLY A 10 33.38 13.16 -22.43
N VAL A 11 32.98 13.90 -23.47
CA VAL A 11 31.57 14.29 -23.67
C VAL A 11 30.68 13.07 -23.92
N LYS A 12 31.12 12.10 -24.73
CA LYS A 12 30.34 10.87 -24.98
C LYS A 12 30.16 10.03 -23.73
N ILE A 13 31.20 9.87 -22.92
CA ILE A 13 31.14 9.13 -21.65
C ILE A 13 30.21 9.86 -20.67
N LEU A 14 30.30 11.19 -20.58
CA LEU A 14 29.44 12.00 -19.72
C LEU A 14 27.96 11.87 -20.10
N LEU A 15 27.66 11.96 -21.40
CA LEU A 15 26.30 11.77 -21.93
C LEU A 15 25.78 10.36 -21.68
N ALA A 16 26.60 9.33 -21.88
CA ALA A 16 26.24 7.95 -21.60
C ALA A 16 25.97 7.72 -20.10
N ALA A 17 26.78 8.31 -19.21
CA ALA A 17 26.58 8.24 -17.77
C ALA A 17 25.29 8.95 -17.34
N LEU A 18 25.00 10.14 -17.89
CA LEU A 18 23.75 10.86 -17.68
C LEU A 18 22.52 10.05 -18.14
N ALA A 19 22.59 9.45 -19.32
CA ALA A 19 21.53 8.61 -19.86
C ALA A 19 21.31 7.35 -18.99
N ALA A 20 22.38 6.71 -18.54
CA ALA A 20 22.32 5.56 -17.65
C ALA A 20 21.68 5.92 -16.30
N LEU A 21 22.04 7.07 -15.74
CA LEU A 21 21.46 7.57 -14.49
C LEU A 21 19.96 7.84 -14.63
N LEU A 22 19.54 8.54 -15.69
CA LEU A 22 18.13 8.80 -15.98
C LEU A 22 17.34 7.50 -16.12
N THR A 23 17.91 6.52 -16.85
CA THR A 23 17.28 5.22 -17.07
C THR A 23 17.15 4.43 -15.75
N TYR A 24 18.19 4.46 -14.91
CA TYR A 24 18.15 3.84 -13.59
C TYR A 24 17.03 4.42 -12.71
N TRP A 25 16.88 5.74 -12.69
CA TRP A 25 15.80 6.40 -11.96
C TRP A 25 14.42 6.05 -12.54
N LEU A 26 14.28 6.02 -13.86
CA LEU A 26 13.03 5.67 -14.53
C LEU A 26 12.60 4.23 -14.20
N ILE A 27 13.52 3.27 -14.30
CA ILE A 27 13.27 1.86 -13.95
C ILE A 27 12.89 1.75 -12.47
N SER A 28 13.59 2.46 -11.59
CA SER A 28 13.31 2.45 -10.15
C SER A 28 11.91 2.99 -9.84
N ALA A 29 11.50 4.09 -10.48
CA ALA A 29 10.17 4.66 -10.34
C ALA A 29 9.08 3.72 -10.86
N ILE A 30 9.28 3.11 -12.04
CA ILE A 30 8.35 2.11 -12.60
C ILE A 30 8.21 0.92 -11.66
N ARG A 31 9.33 0.42 -11.12
CA ARG A 31 9.34 -0.69 -10.15
C ARG A 31 8.58 -0.35 -8.88
N LEU A 32 8.72 0.89 -8.36
CA LEU A 32 7.95 1.37 -7.22
C LEU A 32 6.46 1.39 -7.50
N ILE A 33 6.02 1.94 -8.63
CA ILE A 33 4.59 2.01 -9.01
C ILE A 33 3.99 0.62 -9.17
N ILE A 34 4.67 -0.28 -9.90
CA ILE A 34 4.22 -1.67 -10.06
C ILE A 34 4.18 -2.37 -8.71
N SER A 35 5.17 -2.13 -7.85
CA SER A 35 5.17 -2.70 -6.50
C SER A 35 3.95 -2.23 -5.70
N ALA A 36 3.54 -0.96 -5.78
CA ALA A 36 2.41 -0.42 -5.01
C ALA A 36 1.02 -0.82 -5.57
N ARG A 37 0.94 -1.31 -6.81
CA ARG A 37 -0.32 -1.58 -7.54
C ARG A 37 -1.26 -2.58 -6.86
N GLY A 38 -0.76 -3.44 -5.96
CA GLY A 38 -1.53 -4.46 -5.25
C GLY A 38 -2.26 -3.99 -3.98
N ILE A 39 -1.97 -2.79 -3.45
CA ILE A 39 -2.56 -2.33 -2.19
C ILE A 39 -4.02 -1.91 -2.35
N ASN A 40 -4.33 -1.10 -3.38
CA ASN A 40 -5.70 -0.69 -3.67
C ASN A 40 -6.68 -1.85 -3.88
N PRO A 41 -6.36 -2.87 -4.72
CA PRO A 41 -7.25 -4.02 -4.88
C PRO A 41 -7.38 -4.83 -3.58
N LEU A 42 -6.31 -4.97 -2.79
CA LEU A 42 -6.35 -5.66 -1.49
C LEU A 42 -7.33 -5.01 -0.51
N ILE A 43 -7.32 -3.68 -0.41
CA ILE A 43 -8.26 -2.93 0.44
C ILE A 43 -9.70 -3.13 -0.02
N LYS A 44 -9.95 -2.96 -1.33
CA LYS A 44 -11.29 -3.20 -1.89
C LYS A 44 -11.76 -4.63 -1.61
N GLN A 45 -10.88 -5.61 -1.78
CA GLN A 45 -11.17 -7.01 -1.49
C GLN A 45 -11.50 -7.21 -0.02
N PHE A 46 -10.73 -6.62 0.90
CA PHE A 46 -10.98 -6.68 2.34
C PHE A 46 -12.38 -6.18 2.67
N PHE A 47 -12.73 -4.96 2.27
CA PHE A 47 -14.05 -4.40 2.55
C PHE A 47 -15.19 -5.17 1.87
N ASN A 48 -14.97 -5.69 0.66
CA ASN A 48 -15.96 -6.54 -0.01
C ASN A 48 -16.22 -7.86 0.73
N GLN A 49 -15.17 -8.51 1.26
CA GLN A 49 -15.34 -9.73 2.05
C GLN A 49 -16.10 -9.44 3.35
N VAL A 50 -15.77 -8.33 4.02
CA VAL A 50 -16.47 -7.90 5.24
C VAL A 50 -17.93 -7.54 4.95
N ALA A 51 -18.22 -6.81 3.88
CA ALA A 51 -19.58 -6.45 3.47
C ALA A 51 -20.44 -7.69 3.13
N ARG A 52 -19.82 -8.75 2.58
CA ARG A 52 -20.47 -10.04 2.27
C ARG A 52 -20.60 -10.96 3.49
N GLY A 53 -20.21 -10.51 4.69
CA GLY A 53 -20.23 -11.34 5.91
C GLY A 53 -19.13 -12.41 5.96
N ARG A 54 -18.21 -12.44 5.00
CA ARG A 54 -17.11 -13.40 4.91
C ARG A 54 -15.91 -12.94 5.74
N ILE A 55 -16.12 -12.80 7.06
CA ILE A 55 -15.12 -12.27 7.99
C ILE A 55 -13.85 -13.13 8.00
N ASP A 56 -13.99 -14.44 7.87
CA ASP A 56 -12.85 -15.37 7.78
C ASP A 56 -11.97 -15.12 6.56
N ALA A 57 -12.59 -14.88 5.41
CA ALA A 57 -11.85 -14.56 4.19
C ALA A 57 -11.12 -13.22 4.33
N ALA A 58 -11.74 -12.22 4.97
CA ALA A 58 -11.08 -10.94 5.27
C ALA A 58 -9.91 -11.12 6.23
N TYR A 59 -10.03 -11.99 7.24
CA TYR A 59 -8.97 -12.30 8.19
C TYR A 59 -7.78 -13.01 7.52
N LEU A 60 -8.01 -13.84 6.50
CA LEU A 60 -6.93 -14.48 5.73
C LEU A 60 -6.14 -13.51 4.82
N LEU A 61 -6.66 -12.31 4.56
CA LEU A 61 -5.92 -11.25 3.84
C LEU A 61 -4.85 -10.57 4.74
N THR A 62 -4.89 -10.82 6.05
CA THR A 62 -3.88 -10.33 6.99
C THR A 62 -2.61 -11.20 6.95
N THR A 63 -1.53 -10.72 7.56
CA THR A 63 -0.29 -11.50 7.70
C THR A 63 -0.42 -12.60 8.73
N LYS A 64 0.44 -13.62 8.65
CA LYS A 64 0.57 -14.61 9.72
C LYS A 64 0.87 -13.93 11.06
N ASN A 65 1.77 -12.94 11.05
CA ASN A 65 2.15 -12.17 12.22
C ASN A 65 0.95 -11.46 12.89
N TYR A 66 0.08 -10.83 12.09
CA TYR A 66 -1.15 -10.23 12.62
C TYR A 66 -2.04 -11.28 13.32
N ARG A 67 -2.19 -12.45 12.72
CA ARG A 67 -3.02 -13.53 13.28
C ARG A 67 -2.46 -14.16 14.56
N LEU A 68 -1.16 -14.05 14.80
CA LEU A 68 -0.54 -14.47 16.06
C LEU A 68 -0.93 -13.52 17.22
N HIS A 69 -1.06 -12.23 16.93
CA HIS A 69 -1.33 -11.21 17.95
C HIS A 69 -2.83 -10.90 18.11
N VAL A 70 -3.60 -11.00 17.02
CA VAL A 70 -5.03 -10.71 17.01
C VAL A 70 -5.79 -12.00 16.72
N SER A 71 -6.43 -12.55 17.75
CA SER A 71 -7.31 -13.71 17.60
C SER A 71 -8.50 -13.40 16.69
N ARG A 72 -9.06 -14.44 16.07
CA ARG A 72 -10.27 -14.33 15.23
C ARG A 72 -11.43 -13.64 15.95
N GLN A 73 -11.63 -13.95 17.23
CA GLN A 73 -12.69 -13.35 18.04
C GLN A 73 -12.47 -11.85 18.25
N ASN A 74 -11.23 -11.43 18.54
CA ASN A 74 -10.88 -10.02 18.68
C ASN A 74 -11.03 -9.27 17.36
N PHE A 75 -10.67 -9.90 16.23
CA PHE A 75 -10.88 -9.35 14.90
C PHE A 75 -12.37 -9.13 14.58
N ILE A 76 -13.23 -10.11 14.88
CA ILE A 76 -14.68 -9.98 14.72
C ILE A 76 -15.21 -8.84 15.61
N ARG A 77 -14.82 -8.80 16.89
CA ARG A 77 -15.24 -7.76 17.83
C ARG A 77 -14.83 -6.37 17.35
N MET A 78 -13.61 -6.23 16.84
CA MET A 78 -13.13 -5.00 16.21
C MET A 78 -14.03 -4.60 15.03
N LEU A 79 -14.29 -5.51 14.08
CA LEU A 79 -15.14 -5.20 12.92
C LEU A 79 -16.58 -4.86 13.30
N SER A 80 -17.15 -5.55 14.29
CA SER A 80 -18.49 -5.26 14.81
C SER A 80 -18.56 -3.87 15.44
N GLY A 81 -17.54 -3.47 16.21
CA GLY A 81 -17.45 -2.13 16.80
C GLY A 81 -17.20 -1.00 15.80
N LEU A 82 -16.85 -1.31 14.55
CA LEU A 82 -16.71 -0.32 13.47
C LEU A 82 -18.04 -0.04 12.75
N GLU A 83 -19.10 -0.81 13.01
CA GLU A 83 -20.43 -0.65 12.39
C GLU A 83 -20.39 -0.40 10.88
N LEU A 84 -19.53 -1.13 10.16
CA LEU A 84 -19.17 -0.87 8.76
C LEU A 84 -20.36 -0.78 7.79
N ARG A 85 -21.53 -1.30 8.17
CA ARG A 85 -22.80 -1.16 7.43
C ARG A 85 -23.26 0.29 7.30
N ARG A 86 -22.95 1.16 8.27
CA ARG A 86 -23.32 2.58 8.29
C ARG A 86 -22.46 3.43 7.35
N TYR A 87 -21.35 2.88 6.87
CA TYR A 87 -20.39 3.61 6.06
C TYR A 87 -20.39 3.12 4.61
N ARG A 88 -20.50 4.06 3.68
CA ARG A 88 -20.43 3.86 2.23
C ARG A 88 -19.38 4.78 1.63
N ASN A 89 -18.74 4.33 0.55
CA ASN A 89 -17.64 5.01 -0.14
C ASN A 89 -16.33 5.09 0.66
N LEU A 90 -15.33 4.40 0.11
CA LEU A 90 -13.97 4.34 0.61
C LEU A 90 -13.12 5.43 -0.06
N LYS A 91 -12.60 6.38 0.72
CA LYS A 91 -11.58 7.32 0.26
C LYS A 91 -10.23 6.93 0.84
N SER A 92 -9.30 6.52 -0.02
CA SER A 92 -7.91 6.31 0.36
C SER A 92 -7.20 7.65 0.55
N GLY A 93 -6.57 7.84 1.71
CA GLY A 93 -5.70 8.97 2.01
C GLY A 93 -4.35 8.88 1.29
N ARG A 94 -3.39 9.70 1.71
CA ARG A 94 -2.02 9.65 1.18
C ARG A 94 -1.27 8.46 1.80
N PRO A 95 -0.69 7.55 1.00
CA PRO A 95 0.12 6.46 1.53
C PRO A 95 1.40 7.02 2.18
N ARG A 96 1.73 6.53 3.36
CA ARG A 96 3.00 6.78 4.05
C ARG A 96 3.86 5.55 3.90
N ILE A 97 5.02 5.69 3.27
CA ILE A 97 5.96 4.59 3.04
C ILE A 97 7.07 4.69 4.08
N GLN A 98 7.24 3.66 4.90
CA GLN A 98 8.28 3.57 5.93
C GLN A 98 8.87 2.16 5.91
N GLU A 99 10.17 2.03 5.64
CA GLU A 99 10.92 0.78 5.78
C GLU A 99 10.28 -0.44 5.07
N GLY A 100 9.73 -0.25 3.86
CA GLY A 100 9.05 -1.32 3.11
C GLY A 100 7.64 -1.66 3.60
N ARG A 101 7.15 -0.96 4.63
CA ARG A 101 5.75 -0.94 5.05
C ARG A 101 5.05 0.26 4.44
N ILE A 102 3.81 0.07 3.99
CA ILE A 102 2.98 1.15 3.47
C ILE A 102 1.80 1.30 4.41
N THR A 103 1.66 2.46 5.04
CA THR A 103 0.50 2.79 5.87
C THR A 103 -0.44 3.68 5.08
N LEU A 104 -1.71 3.28 4.98
CA LEU A 104 -2.75 4.04 4.31
C LEU A 104 -3.90 4.31 5.28
N THR A 105 -4.19 5.59 5.50
CA THR A 105 -5.41 6.01 6.17
C THR A 105 -6.57 5.91 5.21
N VAL A 106 -7.52 5.04 5.51
CA VAL A 106 -8.76 4.85 4.79
C VAL A 106 -9.86 5.62 5.53
N LYS A 107 -10.52 6.55 4.84
CA LYS A 107 -11.66 7.29 5.37
C LYS A 107 -12.94 6.69 4.80
N LEU A 108 -13.75 6.11 5.67
CA LEU A 108 -15.08 5.62 5.36
C LEU A 108 -16.09 6.72 5.68
N ASN A 109 -16.90 7.15 4.72
CA ASN A 109 -17.93 8.16 4.95
C ASN A 109 -19.25 7.48 5.34
N SER A 110 -19.98 8.05 6.28
CA SER A 110 -21.34 7.58 6.60
C SER A 110 -22.30 7.90 5.46
N GLU A 111 -23.43 7.18 5.39
CA GLU A 111 -24.52 7.42 4.44
C GLU A 111 -24.99 8.88 4.47
N ASP A 112 -25.04 9.50 5.66
CA ASP A 112 -25.38 10.91 5.86
C ASP A 112 -24.24 11.90 5.57
N LYS A 113 -23.05 11.42 5.17
CA LYS A 113 -21.80 12.20 4.98
C LYS A 113 -21.29 12.99 6.18
N LYS A 114 -22.00 12.98 7.32
CA LYS A 114 -21.66 13.74 8.54
C LYS A 114 -20.60 13.06 9.41
N GLN A 115 -20.49 11.74 9.35
CA GLN A 115 -19.51 10.97 10.13
C GLN A 115 -18.47 10.35 9.21
N VAL A 116 -17.20 10.48 9.60
CA VAL A 116 -16.06 9.87 8.91
C VAL A 116 -15.36 8.94 9.88
N LEU A 117 -15.18 7.69 9.47
CA LEU A 117 -14.42 6.70 10.23
C LEU A 117 -13.04 6.52 9.59
N PRO A 118 -11.98 7.11 10.18
CA PRO A 118 -10.61 6.88 9.73
C PRO A 118 -10.09 5.53 10.26
N LEU A 119 -9.55 4.72 9.36
CA LEU A 119 -8.90 3.45 9.67
C LEU A 119 -7.51 3.44 9.04
N ASP A 120 -6.49 3.25 9.86
CA ASP A 120 -5.13 3.09 9.39
C ASP A 120 -4.84 1.62 9.10
N PHE A 121 -4.48 1.35 7.85
CA PHE A 121 -4.03 0.04 7.41
C PHE A 121 -2.53 0.08 7.14
N THR A 122 -1.78 -0.81 7.78
CA THR A 122 -0.38 -1.05 7.44
C THR A 122 -0.27 -2.29 6.57
N PHE A 123 0.37 -2.15 5.43
CA PHE A 123 0.63 -3.20 4.46
C PHE A 123 2.10 -3.56 4.46
N ILE A 124 2.38 -4.85 4.33
CA ILE A 124 3.71 -5.38 4.08
C ILE A 124 3.65 -6.27 2.83
N LYS A 125 4.77 -6.36 2.12
CA LYS A 125 4.92 -7.29 1.01
C LYS A 125 5.44 -8.62 1.53
N VAL A 126 4.64 -9.68 1.38
CA VAL A 126 5.02 -11.06 1.72
C VAL A 126 5.21 -11.82 0.41
N GLY A 127 6.47 -12.05 0.03
CA GLY A 127 6.81 -12.64 -1.27
C GLY A 127 6.43 -11.70 -2.42
N LYS A 128 5.46 -12.11 -3.25
CA LYS A 128 4.95 -11.30 -4.38
C LYS A 128 3.69 -10.49 -4.03
N ASP A 129 3.01 -10.82 -2.94
CA ASP A 129 1.69 -10.26 -2.58
C ASP A 129 1.77 -9.25 -1.44
N TRP A 130 0.88 -8.27 -1.48
CA TRP A 130 0.63 -7.42 -0.31
C TRP A 130 -0.31 -8.11 0.66
N ARG A 131 -0.04 -7.93 1.95
CA ARG A 131 -0.87 -8.43 3.05
C ARG A 131 -1.03 -7.34 4.11
N ILE A 132 -2.12 -7.42 4.86
CA ILE A 132 -2.42 -6.46 5.92
C ILE A 132 -1.66 -6.87 7.18
N GLU A 133 -0.68 -6.07 7.58
CA GLU A 133 0.13 -6.26 8.79
C GLU A 133 -0.57 -5.74 10.03
N ARG A 134 -1.33 -4.64 9.90
CA ARG A 134 -2.00 -3.98 11.02
C ARG A 134 -3.22 -3.20 10.56
N ILE A 135 -4.23 -3.15 11.43
CA ILE A 135 -5.43 -2.32 11.28
C ILE A 135 -5.61 -1.58 12.60
N LEU A 136 -5.68 -0.25 12.56
CA LEU A 136 -5.90 0.62 13.71
C LEU A 136 -7.05 1.58 13.44
N LYS A 137 -7.88 1.80 14.46
CA LYS A 137 -8.84 2.91 14.47
C LYS A 137 -8.10 4.15 14.98
N VAL A 138 -8.21 5.25 14.23
CA VAL A 138 -7.61 6.56 14.58
C VAL A 138 -8.67 7.44 15.21
#